data_AF-A0A109J845-F1
#
_entry.id   AF-A0A109J845-F1
#
_cell.length_a   1.000
_cell.length_b   1.000
_cell.length_c   1.000
_cell.angle_alpha   90.00
_cell.angle_beta   90.00
_cell.angle_gamma   90.00
#
_symmetry.space_group_name_H-M   'P 1'
#
loop_
_entity.id
_entity.type
_entity.pdbx_description
1 polymer ?
#
loop_
_entity_poly.entity_id
_entity_poly.type
_entity_poly.pdbx_seq_one_letter_code
_entity_poly.pdbx_strand_id
1 'polypeptide(L)'
;MSVQSNKNLQAMTTSEIVLFPVASRAGDIERCATELDRRHGEDAVRFWKTECRRLADELTSLGCSEAKVREQVMTFQAEVQAELVRRHQVRAIAESRSGRAIKR
;
A
#
# COMPACT_ATOMS: atom_id res chain seq x y z
N MET A 1 -11.03 3.84 23.09
CA MET A 1 -9.93 2.85 23.07
C MET A 1 -8.86 3.39 22.13
N SER A 2 -7.75 3.91 22.69
CA SER A 2 -6.73 4.64 21.94
C SER A 2 -5.62 3.69 21.50
N VAL A 3 -5.38 3.58 20.19
CA VAL A 3 -4.33 2.74 19.62
C VAL A 3 -3.01 3.51 19.73
N GLN A 4 -2.17 3.12 20.67
CA GLN A 4 -0.84 3.70 20.87
C GLN A 4 0.03 3.38 19.64
N SER A 5 0.31 4.41 18.84
CA SER A 5 1.29 4.37 17.77
C SER A 5 2.69 4.51 18.39
N ASN A 6 3.39 3.38 18.53
CA ASN A 6 4.75 3.37 19.06
C ASN A 6 5.74 3.80 17.97
N LYS A 7 6.05 5.09 17.91
CA LYS A 7 7.15 5.65 17.10
C LYS A 7 8.39 5.77 17.98
N ASN A 8 9.25 4.76 17.98
CA ASN A 8 10.58 4.87 18.56
C ASN A 8 11.50 5.60 17.56
N LEU A 9 11.59 6.93 17.71
CA LEU A 9 12.59 7.77 17.04
C LEU A 9 13.85 7.80 17.92
N GLN A 10 14.75 6.85 17.71
CA GLN A 10 16.09 6.89 18.30
C GLN A 10 16.94 7.93 17.56
N ALA A 11 17.64 8.75 18.34
CA ALA A 11 18.25 10.00 17.96
C ALA A 11 19.44 9.86 17.00
N MET A 12 19.56 10.89 16.14
CA MET A 12 20.58 11.11 15.11
C MET A 12 22.01 11.11 15.66
N THR A 13 22.86 10.18 15.23
CA THR A 13 24.33 10.35 15.15
C THR A 13 24.94 9.51 14.02
N THR A 14 24.39 9.57 12.82
CA THR A 14 25.13 9.24 11.59
C THR A 14 24.43 10.01 10.48
N SER A 15 25.19 10.68 9.61
CA SER A 15 24.65 11.23 8.36
C SER A 15 24.29 10.07 7.45
N GLU A 16 23.19 9.39 7.76
CA GLU A 16 22.62 8.34 6.94
C GLU A 16 21.75 9.04 5.91
N ILE A 17 22.20 9.02 4.66
CA ILE A 17 21.38 9.44 3.52
C ILE A 17 20.18 8.50 3.51
N VAL A 18 19.07 8.91 4.12
CA VAL A 18 17.79 8.24 3.99
C VAL A 18 17.32 8.50 2.56
N LEU A 19 17.71 7.63 1.64
CA LEU A 19 17.13 7.55 0.30
C LEU A 19 15.65 7.28 0.48
N PHE A 20 14.85 8.35 0.53
CA PHE A 20 13.41 8.38 0.83
C PHE A 20 12.66 7.19 0.19
N PRO A 21 12.41 6.09 0.92
CA PRO A 21 11.66 4.97 0.38
C PRO A 21 10.16 5.30 0.36
N VAL A 22 9.74 6.28 1.17
CA VAL A 22 8.32 6.57 1.46
C VAL A 22 7.61 7.20 0.27
N ALA A 23 8.27 8.07 -0.50
CA ALA A 23 7.69 8.66 -1.70
C ALA A 23 7.55 7.63 -2.85
N SER A 24 8.55 6.76 -3.01
CA SER A 24 8.48 5.65 -3.98
C SER A 24 7.38 4.66 -3.60
N ARG A 25 7.24 4.33 -2.31
CA ARG A 25 6.21 3.41 -1.83
C ARG A 25 4.80 3.94 -2.04
N ALA A 26 4.57 5.22 -1.78
CA ALA A 26 3.26 5.84 -1.99
C ALA A 26 2.82 5.75 -3.46
N GLY A 27 3.72 6.01 -4.41
CA GLY A 27 3.44 5.88 -5.84
C GLY A 27 3.15 4.43 -6.26
N ASP A 28 3.89 3.46 -5.72
CA ASP A 28 3.62 2.04 -5.98
C ASP A 28 2.28 1.59 -5.40
N ILE A 29 1.93 2.02 -4.19
CA ILE A 29 0.64 1.73 -3.57
C ILE A 29 -0.49 2.29 -4.43
N GLU A 30 -0.37 3.54 -4.87
CA GLU A 30 -1.38 4.19 -5.70
C GLU A 30 -1.53 3.49 -7.06
N ARG A 31 -0.43 3.14 -7.71
CA ARG A 31 -0.43 2.41 -8.99
C ARG A 31 -1.09 1.05 -8.83
N CYS A 32 -0.71 0.28 -7.80
CA CYS A 32 -1.24 -1.05 -7.57
C CYS A 32 -2.72 -1.01 -7.23
N ALA A 33 -3.14 -0.09 -6.36
CA ALA A 33 -4.55 0.09 -6.05
C ALA A 33 -5.36 0.50 -7.29
N THR A 34 -4.80 1.31 -8.18
CA THR A 34 -5.46 1.70 -9.44
C THR A 34 -5.60 0.51 -10.40
N GLU A 35 -4.56 -0.29 -10.56
CA GLU A 35 -4.59 -1.47 -11.43
C GLU A 35 -5.50 -2.57 -10.89
N LEU A 36 -5.53 -2.77 -9.57
CA LEU A 36 -6.43 -3.71 -8.91
C LEU A 36 -7.89 -3.24 -8.91
N ASP A 37 -8.15 -1.93 -8.92
CA ASP A 37 -9.50 -1.38 -9.08
C ASP A 37 -10.04 -1.61 -10.51
N ARG A 38 -9.14 -1.70 -11.51
CA ARG A 38 -9.49 -1.93 -12.93
C ARG A 38 -9.59 -3.41 -13.32
N ARG A 39 -8.84 -4.27 -12.65
CA ARG A 39 -8.75 -5.71 -12.94
C ARG A 39 -9.62 -6.49 -11.96
N HIS A 40 -10.25 -7.55 -12.43
CA HIS A 40 -11.11 -8.37 -11.60
C HIS A 40 -10.83 -9.87 -11.76
N GLY A 41 -11.24 -10.65 -10.78
CA GLY A 41 -11.10 -12.10 -10.79
C GLY A 41 -9.66 -12.56 -10.93
N GLU A 42 -9.42 -13.53 -11.80
CA GLU A 42 -8.12 -14.18 -11.92
C GLU A 42 -7.01 -13.23 -12.39
N ASP A 43 -7.34 -12.27 -13.25
CA ASP A 43 -6.38 -11.30 -13.79
C ASP A 43 -5.81 -10.39 -12.70
N ALA A 44 -6.66 -9.98 -11.76
CA ALA A 44 -6.24 -9.21 -10.58
C ALA A 44 -5.32 -10.03 -9.67
N VAL A 45 -5.67 -11.31 -9.45
CA VAL A 45 -4.86 -12.23 -8.63
C VAL A 45 -3.50 -12.47 -9.26
N ARG A 46 -3.42 -12.69 -10.58
CA ARG A 46 -2.14 -12.89 -11.28
C ARG A 46 -1.28 -11.64 -11.20
N PHE A 47 -1.85 -10.47 -11.50
CA PHE A 47 -1.16 -9.18 -11.35
C PHE A 47 -0.60 -9.00 -9.93
N TRP A 48 -1.43 -9.26 -8.91
CA TRP A 48 -1.04 -9.09 -7.52
C TRP A 48 0.12 -9.99 -7.09
N LYS A 49 0.09 -11.27 -7.52
CA LYS A 49 1.18 -12.22 -7.27
C LYS A 49 2.48 -11.75 -7.92
N THR A 50 2.41 -11.28 -9.16
CA THR A 50 3.58 -10.74 -9.89
C THR A 50 4.16 -9.53 -9.16
N GLU A 51 3.33 -8.62 -8.69
CA GLU A 51 3.77 -7.41 -8.01
C GLU A 51 4.43 -7.72 -6.65
N CYS A 52 3.83 -8.62 -5.86
CA CYS A 52 4.44 -9.08 -4.61
C CYS A 52 5.78 -9.78 -4.84
N ARG A 53 5.90 -10.57 -5.92
CA ARG A 53 7.15 -11.23 -6.29
C ARG A 53 8.21 -10.25 -6.73
N ARG A 54 7.85 -9.25 -7.55
CA ARG A 54 8.74 -8.15 -7.95
C ARG A 54 9.33 -7.44 -6.74
N LEU A 55 8.50 -7.09 -5.76
CA LEU A 55 8.95 -6.45 -4.51
C LEU A 55 9.87 -7.37 -3.71
N ALA A 56 9.55 -8.65 -3.62
CA ALA A 56 10.39 -9.62 -2.92
C ALA A 56 11.77 -9.76 -3.59
N ASP A 57 11.81 -9.84 -4.92
CA ASP A 57 13.03 -9.94 -5.72
C ASP A 57 13.88 -8.67 -5.59
N GLU A 58 13.25 -7.49 -5.61
CA GLU A 58 13.92 -6.20 -5.39
C GLU A 58 14.57 -6.14 -4.00
N LEU A 59 13.83 -6.44 -2.93
CA LEU A 59 14.36 -6.45 -1.57
C LEU A 59 15.46 -7.50 -1.37
N THR A 60 15.32 -8.67 -1.99
CA THR A 60 16.34 -9.72 -1.97
C THR A 60 17.61 -9.27 -2.69
N SER A 61 17.48 -8.58 -3.84
CA SER A 61 18.62 -8.03 -4.58
C SER A 61 19.40 -6.97 -3.80
N LEU A 62 18.71 -6.26 -2.91
CA LEU A 62 19.30 -5.29 -1.98
C LEU A 62 19.96 -5.96 -0.76
N GLY A 63 19.96 -7.30 -0.68
CA GLY A 63 20.59 -8.06 0.40
C GLY A 63 19.75 -8.15 1.68
N CYS A 64 18.44 -7.85 1.61
CA CYS A 64 17.55 -8.06 2.76
C CYS A 64 17.46 -9.54 3.12
N SER A 65 17.40 -9.84 4.42
CA SER A 65 17.10 -11.20 4.88
C SER A 65 15.68 -11.62 4.50
N GLU A 66 15.45 -12.92 4.32
CA GLU A 66 14.12 -13.45 3.98
C GLU A 66 13.03 -12.99 4.96
N ALA A 67 13.34 -12.95 6.26
CA ALA A 67 12.42 -12.44 7.28
C ALA A 67 12.06 -10.96 7.05
N LYS A 68 13.04 -10.13 6.66
CA LYS A 68 12.81 -8.72 6.34
C LYS A 68 12.02 -8.55 5.05
N VAL A 69 12.34 -9.33 4.02
CA VAL A 69 11.59 -9.36 2.76
C VAL A 69 10.11 -9.68 3.04
N ARG A 70 9.85 -10.74 3.81
CA ARG A 70 8.50 -11.14 4.20
C ARG A 70 7.76 -10.04 4.95
N GLU A 71 8.40 -9.43 5.94
CA GLU A 71 7.81 -8.31 6.69
C GLU A 71 7.42 -7.17 5.75
N GLN A 72 8.34 -6.74 4.88
CA GLN A 72 8.11 -5.63 3.97
C GLN A 72 7.01 -5.93 2.95
N VAL A 73 6.95 -7.15 2.42
CA VAL A 73 5.87 -7.59 1.54
C VAL A 73 4.54 -7.56 2.27
N MET A 74 4.45 -8.04 3.52
CA MET A 74 3.22 -8.00 4.30
C MET A 74 2.77 -6.55 4.59
N THR A 75 3.70 -5.65 4.91
CA THR A 75 3.38 -4.23 5.08
C THR A 75 2.84 -3.62 3.78
N PHE A 76 3.52 -3.87 2.65
CA PHE A 76 3.07 -3.36 1.35
C PHE A 76 1.67 -3.87 0.99
N GLN A 77 1.40 -5.16 1.23
CA GLN A 77 0.08 -5.72 1.01
C GLN A 77 -0.98 -5.01 1.85
N ALA A 78 -0.72 -4.78 3.14
CA ALA A 78 -1.65 -4.09 4.02
C ALA A 78 -1.93 -2.65 3.57
N GLU A 79 -0.90 -1.92 3.12
CA GLU A 79 -1.02 -0.54 2.64
C GLU A 79 -1.87 -0.46 1.36
N VAL A 80 -1.65 -1.37 0.39
CA VAL A 80 -2.46 -1.44 -0.85
C VAL A 80 -3.91 -1.80 -0.53
N GLN A 81 -4.14 -2.75 0.37
CA GLN A 81 -5.50 -3.12 0.78
C GLN A 81 -6.22 -1.96 1.47
N ALA A 82 -5.53 -1.22 2.36
CA ALA A 82 -6.10 -0.04 3.00
C ALA A 82 -6.49 1.03 1.97
N GLU A 83 -5.65 1.26 0.97
CA GLU A 83 -5.92 2.23 -0.10
C GLU A 83 -7.11 1.79 -0.98
N LEU A 84 -7.24 0.51 -1.31
CA LEU A 84 -8.41 -0.02 -2.02
C LEU A 84 -9.68 0.20 -1.22
N VAL A 85 -9.69 -0.16 0.07
CA VAL A 85 -10.84 0.04 0.95
C VAL A 85 -11.23 1.52 1.02
N ARG A 86 -10.25 2.41 1.19
CA ARG A 86 -10.46 3.86 1.22
C ARG A 86 -11.14 4.35 -0.06
N ARG A 87 -10.67 3.91 -1.23
CA ARG A 87 -11.26 4.29 -2.53
C ARG A 87 -12.71 3.82 -2.67
N HIS A 88 -12.99 2.59 -2.28
CA HIS A 88 -14.34 2.03 -2.31
C HIS A 88 -15.28 2.81 -1.40
N GLN A 89 -14.83 3.14 -0.18
CA GLN A 89 -15.61 3.96 0.76
C GLN A 89 -15.90 5.36 0.20
N VAL A 90 -14.92 6.03 -0.40
CA VAL A 90 -15.09 7.36 -1.01
C VAL A 90 -16.13 7.32 -2.14
N ARG A 91 -16.07 6.30 -3.01
CA ARG A 91 -17.05 6.11 -4.09
C ARG A 91 -18.47 5.90 -3.54
N ALA A 92 -18.64 4.99 -2.58
CA ALA A 92 -19.94 4.72 -1.97
C ALA A 92 -20.54 5.97 -1.29
N ILE A 93 -19.72 6.77 -0.61
CA ILE A 93 -20.17 8.04 -0.01
C ILE A 93 -20.62 9.03 -1.10
N ALA A 94 -19.87 9.17 -2.20
CA ALA A 94 -20.22 10.06 -3.30
C ALA A 94 -21.55 9.66 -3.96
N GLU A 95 -21.76 8.37 -4.21
CA GLU A 95 -23.00 7.83 -4.77
C GLU A 95 -24.21 8.10 -3.86
N SER A 96 -24.06 7.90 -2.55
CA SER A 96 -25.12 8.18 -1.58
C SER A 96 -25.52 9.67 -1.54
N ARG A 97 -24.55 10.59 -1.76
CA ARG A 97 -24.79 12.04 -1.82
C ARG A 97 -25.50 12.43 -3.11
N SER A 98 -25.11 11.85 -4.24
CA SER A 98 -25.75 12.07 -5.55
C SER A 98 -27.20 11.60 -5.56
N GLY A 99 -27.48 10.40 -5.02
CA GLY A 99 -28.85 9.86 -4.91
C GLY A 99 -29.79 10.71 -4.03
N ARG A 100 -29.23 11.48 -3.08
CA ARG A 100 -30.00 12.44 -2.27
C ARG A 100 -30.30 13.74 -3.02
N ALA A 101 -29.43 14.17 -3.93
CA ALA A 101 -29.59 15.41 -4.70
C ALA A 101 -30.66 15.29 -5.79
N ILE A 102 -30.86 14.10 -6.37
CA ILE A 102 -31.82 13.86 -7.47
C ILE A 102 -33.28 13.78 -6.97
N LYS A 103 -33.51 13.54 -5.68
CA LYS A 103 -34.85 13.40 -5.07
C LYS A 103 -35.44 14.72 -4.52
N ARG A 104 -34.94 15.88 -4.92
CA ARG A 104 -35.44 17.20 -4.46
C ARG A 104 -36.11 17.97 -5.59
#